data_AF-A0A3A1XLQ6-F1
#
_entry.id   AF-A0A3A1XLQ6-F1
#
_cell.length_a   1.000
_cell.length_b   1.000
_cell.length_c   1.000
_cell.angle_alpha   90.00
_cell.angle_beta   90.00
_cell.angle_gamma   90.00
#
_symmetry.space_group_name_H-M   'P 1'
#
loop_
_entity.id
_entity.type
_entity.pdbx_description
1 polymer ?
#
loop_
_entity_poly.entity_id
_entity_poly.type
_entity_poly.pdbx_seq_one_letter_code
_entity_poly.pdbx_strand_id
1 'polypeptide(L)'
;MTMTDPIADMLTRLRNASAAKHDTVEMPYSKFKANIAEILKHEGYIKDFAAKEAKVGQTLEITLKYGSNGQRSIQGIKRISKPGLRRYAKSDALPMPLGGLG
;
A
#
# COMPACT_ATOMS: atom_id res chain seq x y z
N MET A 1 -7.66 -21.29 1.03
CA MET A 1 -8.07 -19.99 0.42
C MET A 1 -7.09 -19.65 -0.69
N THR A 2 -7.57 -19.41 -1.90
CA THR A 2 -6.73 -19.00 -3.04
C THR A 2 -6.54 -17.48 -3.02
N MET A 3 -5.31 -17.02 -3.26
CA MET A 3 -4.99 -15.60 -3.27
C MET A 3 -5.37 -15.00 -4.62
N THR A 4 -6.54 -14.37 -4.70
CA THR A 4 -7.11 -13.84 -5.96
C THR A 4 -6.68 -12.42 -6.27
N ASP A 5 -6.34 -11.62 -5.25
CA ASP A 5 -5.95 -10.23 -5.44
C ASP A 5 -4.76 -9.78 -4.54
N PRO A 6 -3.51 -9.91 -5.02
CA PRO A 6 -2.32 -9.61 -4.24
C PRO A 6 -2.15 -8.14 -3.83
N ILE A 7 -2.65 -7.20 -4.63
CA ILE A 7 -2.54 -5.77 -4.32
C ILE A 7 -3.62 -5.38 -3.29
N ALA A 8 -4.81 -5.99 -3.31
CA ALA A 8 -5.82 -5.74 -2.28
C ALA A 8 -5.36 -6.26 -0.91
N ASP A 9 -4.68 -7.40 -0.90
CA ASP A 9 -4.03 -7.95 0.30
C ASP A 9 -2.97 -6.98 0.85
N MET A 10 -2.04 -6.48 0.01
CA MET A 10 -1.05 -5.47 0.40
C MET A 10 -1.69 -4.25 1.08
N LEU A 11 -2.68 -3.65 0.43
CA LEU A 11 -3.38 -2.46 0.94
C LEU A 11 -4.11 -2.75 2.27
N THR A 12 -4.68 -3.94 2.40
CA THR A 12 -5.37 -4.36 3.64
C THR A 12 -4.37 -4.58 4.78
N ARG A 13 -3.22 -5.20 4.51
CA ARG A 13 -2.14 -5.36 5.51
C ARG A 13 -1.63 -4.02 6.01
N LEU A 14 -1.38 -3.07 5.11
CA LEU A 14 -0.95 -1.71 5.47
C LEU A 14 -1.98 -1.01 6.35
N ARG A 15 -3.27 -1.08 5.98
CA ARG A 15 -4.36 -0.50 6.78
C ARG A 15 -4.41 -1.12 8.17
N ASN A 16 -4.37 -2.45 8.26
CA ASN A 16 -4.49 -3.16 9.53
C ASN A 16 -3.28 -2.91 10.44
N ALA A 17 -2.07 -2.92 9.89
CA ALA A 17 -0.86 -2.63 10.64
C ALA A 17 -0.79 -1.18 11.11
N SER A 18 -1.20 -0.22 10.27
CA SER A 18 -1.34 1.17 10.68
C SER A 18 -2.37 1.32 11.80
N ALA A 19 -3.49 0.58 11.71
CA ALA A 19 -4.50 0.53 12.76
C ALA A 19 -3.95 -0.02 14.08
N ALA A 20 -3.17 -1.09 14.01
CA ALA A 20 -2.52 -1.71 15.16
C ALA A 20 -1.27 -0.95 15.67
N LYS A 21 -0.86 0.13 15.02
CA LYS A 21 0.36 0.90 15.32
C LYS A 21 1.65 0.07 15.25
N HIS A 22 1.72 -0.87 14.31
CA HIS A 22 2.96 -1.61 14.07
C HIS A 22 3.98 -0.71 13.34
N ASP A 23 5.27 -0.90 13.61
CA ASP A 23 6.31 -0.13 12.92
C ASP A 23 6.57 -0.67 11.50
N THR A 24 6.45 -1.98 11.31
CA THR A 24 6.76 -2.66 10.05
C THR A 24 5.66 -3.63 9.62
N VAL A 25 5.62 -3.90 8.32
CA VAL A 25 4.69 -4.85 7.68
C VAL A 25 5.44 -5.66 6.65
N GLU A 26 5.28 -6.98 6.72
CA GLU A 26 5.88 -7.92 5.77
C GLU A 26 4.82 -8.58 4.89
N MET A 27 5.19 -8.80 3.62
CA MET A 27 4.36 -9.52 2.65
C MET A 27 5.20 -10.12 1.52
N PRO A 28 4.66 -11.09 0.75
CA PRO A 28 5.37 -11.61 -0.41
C PRO A 28 5.65 -10.51 -1.44
N TYR A 29 6.89 -10.47 -1.93
CA TYR A 29 7.35 -9.50 -2.91
C TYR A 29 6.69 -9.68 -4.28
N SER A 30 6.51 -8.56 -4.97
CA SER A 30 6.18 -8.50 -6.39
C SER A 30 6.68 -7.16 -6.92
N LYS A 31 7.17 -7.13 -8.16
CA LYS A 31 7.57 -5.87 -8.81
C LYS A 31 6.47 -4.81 -8.74
N PHE A 32 5.21 -5.22 -8.92
CA PHE A 32 4.07 -4.30 -8.86
C PHE A 32 3.84 -3.73 -7.46
N LYS A 33 4.03 -4.54 -6.40
CA LYS A 33 3.94 -4.09 -5.02
C LYS A 33 5.08 -3.14 -4.65
N ALA A 34 6.29 -3.42 -5.15
CA ALA A 34 7.45 -2.57 -4.95
C ALA A 34 7.24 -1.18 -5.56
N ASN A 35 6.75 -1.11 -6.81
CA ASN A 35 6.46 0.17 -7.46
C ASN A 35 5.36 0.96 -6.72
N ILE A 36 4.33 0.28 -6.19
CA ILE A 36 3.32 0.94 -5.33
C ILE A 36 3.98 1.48 -4.05
N ALA A 37 4.84 0.70 -3.40
CA ALA A 37 5.55 1.13 -2.20
C ALA A 37 6.47 2.33 -2.47
N GLU A 38 7.12 2.36 -3.64
CA GLU A 38 7.94 3.48 -4.08
C GLU A 38 7.13 4.78 -4.21
N ILE A 39 5.96 4.73 -4.84
CA ILE A 39 5.05 5.88 -4.93
C ILE A 39 4.60 6.31 -3.53
N LEU A 40 4.21 5.36 -2.67
CA LEU A 40 3.80 5.67 -1.29
C LEU A 40 4.93 6.31 -0.47
N LYS A 41 6.19 5.95 -0.73
CA LYS A 41 7.37 6.56 -0.10
C LYS A 41 7.60 7.97 -0.63
N HIS A 42 7.51 8.16 -1.95
CA HIS A 42 7.67 9.45 -2.59
C HIS A 42 6.67 10.48 -2.08
N GLU A 43 5.39 10.10 -1.99
CA GLU A 43 4.33 10.94 -1.43
C GLU A 43 4.37 11.05 0.12
N GLY A 44 5.31 10.36 0.77
CA GLY A 44 5.55 10.46 2.21
C GLY A 44 4.50 9.78 3.10
N TYR A 45 3.72 8.85 2.54
CA TYR A 45 2.75 8.03 3.27
C TYR A 45 3.41 6.92 4.11
N ILE A 46 4.53 6.37 3.62
CA ILE A 46 5.37 5.42 4.35
C ILE A 46 6.75 6.02 4.60
N LYS A 47 7.51 5.43 5.53
CA LYS A 47 8.87 5.90 5.84
C LYS A 47 9.87 5.31 4.88
N ASP A 48 9.82 3.99 4.70
CA ASP A 48 10.72 3.27 3.80
C ASP A 48 10.16 1.90 3.40
N PHE A 49 10.78 1.25 2.43
CA PHE A 49 10.55 -0.15 2.10
C PHE A 49 11.83 -0.84 1.66
N ALA A 50 11.92 -2.16 1.89
CA ALA A 50 13.04 -2.98 1.47
C ALA A 50 12.57 -4.33 0.95
N ALA A 51 13.28 -4.85 -0.06
CA ALA A 51 13.14 -6.23 -0.50
C ALA A 51 14.18 -7.08 0.23
N LYS A 52 13.73 -8.04 1.03
CA LYS A 52 14.58 -8.99 1.76
C LYS A 52 14.50 -10.36 1.11
N GLU A 53 15.60 -11.10 1.14
CA GLU A 53 15.59 -12.51 0.79
C GLU A 53 14.80 -13.30 1.83
N ALA A 54 14.02 -14.27 1.36
CA ALA A 54 13.23 -15.15 2.19
C ALA A 54 13.50 -16.61 1.83
N LYS A 55 13.08 -17.56 2.69
CA LYS A 55 13.21 -18.99 2.40
C LYS A 55 12.60 -19.40 1.05
N VAL A 56 11.55 -18.69 0.61
CA VAL A 56 10.95 -18.84 -0.70
C VAL A 56 10.74 -17.46 -1.31
N GLY A 57 11.50 -17.16 -2.36
CA GLY A 57 11.42 -15.90 -3.09
C GLY A 57 11.93 -14.71 -2.26
N GLN A 58 11.19 -13.60 -2.30
CA GLN A 58 11.54 -12.37 -1.62
C GLN A 58 10.35 -11.87 -0.78
N THR A 59 10.66 -11.22 0.34
CA THR A 59 9.68 -10.52 1.18
C THR A 59 9.84 -9.03 0.97
N LEU A 60 8.71 -8.34 0.78
CA LEU A 60 8.64 -6.89 0.82
C LEU A 60 8.33 -6.48 2.26
N GLU A 61 9.25 -5.76 2.87
CA GLU A 61 9.06 -5.12 4.17
C GLU A 61 8.82 -3.63 3.99
N ILE A 62 7.77 -3.11 4.63
CA ILE A 62 7.40 -1.70 4.59
C ILE A 62 7.46 -1.15 6.00
N THR A 63 8.20 -0.06 6.18
CA THR A 63 8.25 0.70 7.43
C THR A 63 7.21 1.80 7.41
N LEU A 64 6.27 1.74 8.36
CA LEU A 64 5.18 2.71 8.48
C LEU A 64 5.70 4.03 9.08
N LYS A 65 5.01 5.12 8.72
CA LYS A 65 5.32 6.47 9.21
C LYS A 65 4.25 6.92 10.19
N TYR A 66 4.70 7.40 11.34
CA TYR A 66 3.84 8.01 12.36
C TYR A 66 4.34 9.43 12.65
N GLY A 67 3.41 10.36 12.90
CA GLY A 67 3.73 11.72 13.33
C GLY A 67 4.17 11.75 14.79
N SER A 68 4.67 12.91 15.25
CA SER A 68 5.15 13.15 16.62
C SER A 68 4.14 12.78 17.70
N ASN A 69 2.84 12.98 17.43
CA ASN A 69 1.74 12.65 18.36
C ASN A 69 1.19 11.23 18.15
N GLY A 70 1.92 10.35 17.46
CA GLY A 70 1.45 9.00 17.11
C GLY A 70 0.32 8.99 16.07
N GLN A 71 0.12 10.11 15.36
CA GLN A 71 -0.84 10.21 14.27
C GLN A 71 -0.39 9.33 13.10
N ARG A 72 -1.33 8.59 12.53
CA ARG A 72 -1.07 7.70 11.38
C ARG A 72 -0.92 8.56 10.13
N SER A 73 0.18 8.36 9.38
CA SER A 73 0.35 9.06 8.09
C SER A 73 -0.64 8.58 7.04
N ILE A 74 -1.16 7.35 7.18
CA ILE A 74 -2.20 6.80 6.32
C ILE A 74 -3.51 6.77 7.08
N GLN A 75 -4.47 7.62 6.69
CA GLN A 75 -5.80 7.67 7.30
C GLN A 75 -6.81 6.74 6.61
N GLY A 76 -6.67 6.53 5.31
CA GLY A 76 -7.59 5.72 4.52
C GLY A 76 -6.90 5.09 3.32
N ILE A 77 -7.28 3.85 3.01
CA ILE A 77 -6.80 3.12 1.83
C ILE A 77 -7.99 2.41 1.19
N LYS A 78 -8.14 2.54 -0.13
CA LYS A 78 -9.20 1.88 -0.88
C LYS A 78 -8.73 1.42 -2.25
N ARG A 79 -9.00 0.16 -2.59
CA ARG A 79 -8.81 -0.36 -3.94
C ARG A 79 -10.02 -0.05 -4.82
N ILE A 80 -9.76 0.57 -5.97
CA ILE A 80 -10.79 1.00 -6.92
C ILE A 80 -11.07 -0.03 -8.03
N SER A 81 -10.05 -0.50 -8.76
CA SER A 81 -10.20 -1.49 -9.85
C SER A 81 -9.96 -2.90 -9.32
N LYS A 82 -10.97 -3.78 -9.35
CA LYS A 82 -10.93 -5.13 -8.75
C LYS A 82 -11.11 -6.20 -9.83
N PRO A 83 -10.71 -7.48 -9.59
CA PRO A 83 -10.84 -8.54 -10.60
C PRO A 83 -12.24 -8.69 -11.17
N GLY A 84 -13.29 -8.61 -10.33
CA GLY A 84 -14.69 -8.72 -10.79
C GLY A 84 -15.25 -7.47 -11.48
N LEU A 85 -14.67 -6.30 -11.25
CA LEU A 85 -15.06 -5.05 -11.94
C LEU A 85 -13.84 -4.15 -12.12
N ARG A 86 -13.34 -4.12 -13.36
CA ARG A 86 -12.22 -3.27 -13.75
C ARG A 86 -12.75 -1.87 -14.04
N ARG A 87 -12.17 -0.88 -13.37
CA ARG A 87 -12.45 0.55 -13.64
C ARG A 87 -11.30 1.13 -14.45
N TYR A 88 -11.66 1.77 -15.56
CA TYR A 88 -10.77 2.51 -16.44
C TYR A 88 -11.22 3.96 -16.46
N ALA A 89 -10.28 4.90 -16.64
CA ALA A 89 -10.55 6.32 -16.73
C ALA A 89 -9.88 6.88 -17.99
N LYS A 90 -10.56 7.82 -18.65
CA LYS A 90 -9.98 8.65 -19.70
C LYS A 90 -9.16 9.78 -19.06
N SER A 91 -8.29 10.42 -19.83
CA SER A 91 -7.39 11.48 -19.35
C SER A 91 -8.13 12.70 -18.76
N ASP A 92 -9.29 13.03 -19.31
CA ASP A 92 -10.20 14.11 -18.89
C ASP A 92 -11.05 13.74 -17.67
N ALA A 93 -11.16 12.44 -17.34
CA ALA A 93 -12.01 11.91 -16.27
C ALA A 93 -11.20 11.26 -15.14
N LEU A 94 -9.95 11.70 -14.93
CA LEU A 94 -9.13 11.20 -13.84
C LEU A 94 -9.76 11.55 -12.49
N PRO A 95 -9.94 10.56 -11.59
CA PRO A 95 -10.52 10.82 -10.28
C PRO A 95 -9.55 11.64 -9.43
N MET A 96 -10.08 12.61 -8.69
CA MET A 96 -9.32 13.39 -7.71
C MET A 96 -9.72 12.94 -6.30
N PRO A 97 -8.90 12.11 -5.61
CA PRO A 97 -9.17 11.73 -4.22
C PRO A 97 -9.19 12.98 -3.32
N LEU A 98 -10.22 13.09 -2.48
CA LEU A 98 -10.37 14.22 -1.54
C LEU A 98 -10.21 15.61 -2.17
N GLY A 99 -10.57 15.76 -3.45
CA GLY A 99 -10.40 17.03 -4.17
C GLY A 99 -8.94 17.43 -4.43
N GLY A 100 -8.02 16.46 -4.49
CA GLY A 100 -6.59 16.69 -4.72
C GLY A 100 -5.73 16.71 -3.44
N LEU A 101 -6.35 16.44 -2.29
CA LEU A 101 -5.67 16.41 -0.98
C LEU A 101 -5.19 15.01 -0.56
N GLY A 102 -5.32 14.00 -1.43
CA GLY A 102 -4.98 12.61 -1.13
C GLY A 102 -4.36 11.88 -2.30
#